data_AF-A0A942LGR4-F1
#
_entry.id   AF-A0A942LGR4-F1
#
_cell.length_a   1.000
_cell.length_b   1.000
_cell.length_c   1.000
_cell.angle_alpha   90.00
_cell.angle_beta   90.00
_cell.angle_gamma   90.00
#
_symmetry.space_group_name_H-M   'P 1'
#
loop_
_entity.id
_entity.type
_entity.pdbx_description
1 polymer ?
#
loop_
_entity_poly.entity_id
_entity_poly.type
_entity_poly.pdbx_seq_one_letter_code
_entity_poly.pdbx_strand_id
1 'polypeptide(L)'
;RIPPHHGLINTRLICHLPLIVPSGCRFRVGNDVRDWREGEAWAFDDTIEHEAANDSREDRTILIFDVWKPEMTEDERALVSALFQAVDAYGAGGQAWGV
;
A
#
# COMPACT_ATOMS: atom_id res chain seq x y z
N ARG A 1 -9.22 -12.14 6.25
CA ARG A 1 -7.80 -12.47 5.95
C ARG A 1 -7.51 -12.08 4.51
N ILE A 2 -6.32 -11.54 4.25
CA ILE A 2 -5.82 -11.20 2.91
C ILE A 2 -4.64 -12.15 2.62
N PRO A 3 -4.73 -13.01 1.59
CA PRO A 3 -3.68 -13.98 1.28
C PRO A 3 -2.39 -13.29 0.79
N PRO A 4 -1.27 -14.01 0.69
CA PRO A 4 -0.05 -13.51 0.08
C PRO A 4 -0.30 -12.97 -1.34
N HIS A 5 0.15 -11.76 -1.59
CA HIS A 5 0.02 -11.09 -2.88
C HIS A 5 1.12 -10.04 -3.05
N HIS A 6 1.17 -9.45 -4.24
CA HIS A 6 2.08 -8.39 -4.61
C HIS A 6 1.29 -7.18 -5.13
N GLY A 7 1.82 -6.01 -4.86
CA GLY A 7 1.48 -4.77 -5.54
C GLY A 7 1.88 -4.81 -7.01
N LEU A 8 1.28 -3.93 -7.80
CA LEU A 8 1.41 -3.93 -9.25
C LEU A 8 2.62 -3.15 -9.75
N ILE A 9 3.01 -2.08 -9.06
CA ILE A 9 3.95 -1.07 -9.56
C ILE A 9 5.04 -0.78 -8.54
N ASN A 10 6.27 -0.65 -9.03
CA ASN A 10 7.45 -0.46 -8.18
C ASN A 10 7.89 1.01 -8.07
N THR A 11 6.97 1.95 -8.27
CA THR A 11 7.26 3.39 -8.29
C THR A 11 6.86 4.10 -6.99
N ARG A 12 6.24 3.38 -6.05
CA ARG A 12 5.77 3.93 -4.79
C ARG A 12 6.10 3.02 -3.63
N LEU A 13 6.10 3.60 -2.44
CA LEU A 13 5.96 2.86 -1.20
C LEU A 13 4.53 3.04 -0.69
N ILE A 14 3.97 1.98 -0.13
CA ILE A 14 2.68 2.03 0.57
C ILE A 14 2.95 2.37 2.03
N CYS A 15 2.28 3.40 2.53
CA CYS A 15 2.32 3.79 3.93
C CYS A 15 1.07 3.27 4.64
N HIS A 16 1.29 2.57 5.75
CA HIS A 16 0.23 2.18 6.68
C HIS A 16 0.37 3.00 7.96
N LEU A 17 -0.62 3.85 8.24
CA LEU A 17 -0.79 4.50 9.54
C LEU A 17 -1.94 3.80 10.29
N PRO A 18 -1.65 3.01 11.33
CA PRO A 18 -2.69 2.31 12.06
C PRO A 18 -3.46 3.28 12.96
N LEU A 19 -4.79 3.28 12.85
CA LEU A 19 -5.68 4.13 13.63
C LEU A 19 -6.39 3.35 14.75
N ILE A 20 -6.82 2.13 14.44
CA ILE A 20 -7.47 1.21 15.38
C ILE A 20 -6.95 -0.20 15.08
N VAL A 21 -6.34 -0.87 16.05
CA VAL A 21 -5.73 -2.20 15.89
C VAL A 21 -6.05 -3.09 17.09
N PRO A 22 -7.08 -3.96 16.99
CA PRO A 22 -7.35 -4.93 18.05
C PRO A 22 -6.28 -6.03 18.10
N SER A 23 -6.22 -6.73 19.23
CA SER A 23 -5.34 -7.89 19.40
C SER A 23 -5.62 -8.99 18.36
N GLY A 24 -4.60 -9.75 17.96
CA GLY A 24 -4.75 -10.82 16.96
C GLY A 24 -4.71 -10.34 15.50
N CYS A 25 -4.36 -9.08 15.26
CA CYS A 25 -3.99 -8.61 13.92
C CYS A 25 -2.53 -8.97 13.60
N ARG A 26 -2.26 -9.40 12.36
CA ARG A 26 -0.90 -9.68 11.87
C ARG A 26 -0.66 -9.10 10.49
N PHE A 27 0.58 -8.71 10.23
CA PHE A 27 1.07 -8.26 8.93
C PHE A 27 2.45 -8.84 8.64
N ARG A 28 2.69 -9.23 7.39
CA ARG A 28 4.00 -9.70 6.93
C ARG A 28 4.33 -9.05 5.60
N VAL A 29 5.59 -8.64 5.43
CA VAL A 29 6.18 -8.23 4.16
C VAL A 29 7.49 -8.99 3.98
N GLY A 30 7.58 -9.82 2.94
CA GLY A 30 8.72 -10.72 2.75
C GLY A 30 8.92 -11.61 3.98
N ASN A 31 10.11 -11.59 4.56
CA ASN A 31 10.44 -12.38 5.75
C ASN A 31 10.15 -11.64 7.08
N ASP A 32 9.68 -10.40 7.02
CA ASP A 32 9.46 -9.57 8.20
C ASP A 32 7.99 -9.61 8.61
N VAL A 33 7.73 -10.19 9.78
CA VAL A 33 6.42 -10.12 10.44
C VAL A 33 6.43 -8.94 11.39
N ARG A 34 5.45 -8.06 11.26
CA ARG A 34 5.36 -6.82 12.03
C ARG A 34 3.99 -6.67 12.66
N ASP A 35 4.00 -6.31 13.94
CA ASP A 35 2.79 -5.86 14.63
C ASP A 35 2.52 -4.41 14.29
N TRP A 36 1.25 -4.07 14.02
CA TRP A 36 0.86 -2.68 13.91
C TRP A 36 0.90 -2.02 15.29
N ARG A 37 1.31 -0.75 15.30
CA ARG A 37 1.27 0.12 16.47
C ARG A 37 0.45 1.36 16.10
N GLU A 38 -0.61 1.61 16.85
CA GLU A 38 -1.48 2.76 16.62
C GLU A 38 -0.67 4.06 16.67
N GLY A 39 -0.90 4.95 15.70
CA GLY A 39 -0.20 6.23 15.57
C GLY A 39 1.21 6.15 14.97
N GLU A 40 1.79 4.96 14.79
CA GLU A 40 3.12 4.80 14.19
C GLU A 40 2.99 4.40 12.72
N ALA A 41 3.11 5.39 11.82
CA ALA A 41 3.15 5.14 10.39
C ALA A 41 4.43 4.39 10.01
N TRP A 42 4.32 3.57 8.97
CA TRP A 42 5.48 2.95 8.34
C TRP A 42 5.22 2.73 6.85
N ALA A 43 6.29 2.78 6.07
CA ALA A 43 6.28 2.57 4.64
C ALA A 43 6.91 1.22 4.30
N PHE A 44 6.36 0.53 3.30
CA PHE A 44 6.94 -0.68 2.74
C PHE A 44 6.74 -0.72 1.21
N ASP A 45 7.57 -1.51 0.56
CA ASP A 45 7.44 -1.82 -0.85
C ASP A 45 6.41 -2.94 -1.01
N ASP A 46 5.22 -2.62 -1.53
CA ASP A 46 4.14 -3.60 -1.70
C ASP A 46 4.41 -4.56 -2.86
N THR A 47 5.41 -4.31 -3.71
CA THR A 47 5.85 -5.29 -4.71
C THR A 47 6.55 -6.50 -4.08
N ILE A 48 6.99 -6.38 -2.82
CA ILE A 48 7.43 -7.52 -2.01
C ILE A 48 6.18 -8.29 -1.55
N GLU A 49 6.24 -9.63 -1.57
CA GLU A 49 5.10 -10.46 -1.17
C GLU A 49 4.65 -10.09 0.25
N HIS A 50 3.36 -9.79 0.40
CA HIS A 50 2.82 -9.39 1.68
C HIS A 50 1.44 -9.99 1.94
N GLU A 51 1.10 -10.13 3.21
CA GLU A 51 -0.18 -10.68 3.65
C GLU A 51 -0.65 -10.02 4.96
N ALA A 52 -1.95 -10.10 5.20
CA ALA A 52 -2.57 -9.51 6.38
C ALA A 52 -3.65 -10.41 6.98
N ALA A 53 -3.69 -10.47 8.30
CA ALA A 53 -4.77 -11.12 9.03
C ALA A 53 -5.35 -10.17 10.08
N ASN A 54 -6.67 -10.26 10.25
CA ASN A 54 -7.36 -9.78 11.42
C ASN A 54 -8.16 -10.98 11.93
N ASP A 55 -7.65 -11.64 12.97
CA ASP A 55 -8.31 -12.78 13.61
C ASP A 55 -9.13 -12.31 14.85
N SER A 56 -9.30 -10.99 15.03
CA SER A 56 -10.20 -10.38 16.03
C SER A 56 -11.67 -10.41 15.57
N ARG A 57 -12.58 -10.13 16.50
CA ARG A 57 -14.00 -9.82 16.22
C ARG A 57 -14.26 -8.32 16.03
N GLU A 58 -13.24 -7.50 16.19
CA GLU A 58 -13.30 -6.04 16.08
C GLU A 58 -12.66 -5.56 14.78
N ASP A 59 -13.08 -4.38 14.33
CA ASP A 59 -12.54 -3.76 13.12
C ASP A 59 -11.09 -3.31 13.33
N ARG A 60 -10.27 -3.49 12.29
CA ARG A 60 -8.93 -2.91 12.18
C ARG A 60 -8.96 -1.80 11.14
N THR A 61 -8.69 -0.58 11.56
CA THR A 61 -8.70 0.60 10.69
C THR A 61 -7.29 1.10 10.48
N ILE A 62 -6.84 1.10 9.23
CA ILE A 62 -5.53 1.59 8.80
C ILE A 62 -5.76 2.70 7.76
N LEU A 63 -5.15 3.87 7.94
CA LEU A 63 -5.04 4.84 6.86
C LEU A 63 -3.91 4.40 5.92
N ILE A 64 -4.27 4.17 4.66
CA ILE A 64 -3.33 3.79 3.61
C ILE A 64 -3.15 4.97 2.66
N PHE A 65 -1.90 5.30 2.36
CA PHE A 65 -1.56 6.31 1.37
C PHE A 65 -0.22 5.97 0.73
N ASP A 66 0.01 6.55 -0.44
CA ASP A 66 1.19 6.24 -1.24
C ASP A 66 2.18 7.39 -1.20
N VAL A 67 3.46 7.05 -1.25
CA VAL A 67 4.54 8.03 -1.44
C VAL A 67 5.44 7.56 -2.57
N TRP A 68 5.98 8.50 -3.34
CA TRP A 68 7.00 8.17 -4.33
C TRP A 68 8.19 7.49 -3.66
N LYS A 69 8.75 6.50 -4.36
CA LYS A 69 10.03 5.94 -3.93
C LYS A 69 11.10 7.03 -3.85
N PRO A 70 11.93 7.05 -2.79
CA PRO A 70 12.89 8.13 -2.58
C PRO A 70 13.91 8.25 -3.72
N GLU A 71 14.21 7.15 -4.41
CA GLU A 71 15.11 7.10 -5.56
C GLU A 71 14.53 7.71 -6.85
N MET A 72 13.22 7.98 -6.93
CA MET A 72 12.61 8.53 -8.15
C MET A 72 12.91 10.01 -8.31
N THR A 73 13.44 10.36 -9.49
CA THR A 73 13.62 11.73 -9.95
C THR A 73 12.28 12.42 -10.26
N GLU A 74 12.28 13.75 -10.33
CA GLU A 74 11.08 14.52 -10.68
C GLU A 74 10.58 14.19 -12.10
N ASP A 75 11.51 14.01 -13.05
CA ASP A 75 11.17 13.63 -14.43
C ASP A 75 10.51 12.24 -14.49
N GLU A 76 11.04 11.26 -13.76
CA GLU A 76 10.43 9.92 -13.68
C GLU A 76 9.04 9.96 -13.05
N ARG A 77 8.85 10.75 -11.98
CA ARG A 77 7.53 10.94 -11.37
C ARG A 77 6.55 11.55 -12.37
N ALA A 78 6.97 12.55 -13.12
CA ALA A 78 6.14 13.18 -14.15
C ALA A 78 5.73 12.20 -15.25
N LEU A 79 6.66 11.38 -15.74
CA LEU A 79 6.39 10.36 -16.75
C LEU A 79 5.43 9.27 -16.24
N VAL A 80 5.60 8.81 -15.00
CA VAL A 80 4.73 7.81 -14.38
C VAL A 80 3.33 8.38 -14.14
N SER A 81 3.22 9.62 -13.66
CA SER A 81 1.92 10.29 -13.52
C SER A 81 1.20 10.44 -14.86
N ALA A 82 1.92 10.85 -15.91
CA ALA A 82 1.34 10.97 -17.25
C ALA A 82 0.85 9.61 -17.79
N LEU A 83 1.58 8.52 -17.52
CA LEU A 83 1.16 7.17 -17.87
C LEU A 83 -0.17 6.80 -17.18
N PHE A 84 -0.28 6.99 -15.87
CA PHE A 84 -1.52 6.64 -15.15
C PHE A 84 -2.70 7.50 -15.58
N GLN A 85 -2.50 8.79 -15.83
CA GLN A 85 -3.54 9.66 -16.40
C GLN A 85 -4.02 9.16 -17.77
N ALA A 86 -3.10 8.70 -18.62
CA ALA A 86 -3.46 8.12 -19.92
C ALA A 86 -4.23 6.79 -19.79
N VAL A 87 -3.84 5.94 -18.83
CA VAL A 87 -4.56 4.68 -18.53
C VAL A 87 -5.98 4.97 -18.04
N ASP A 88 -6.14 5.90 -17.10
CA ASP A 88 -7.44 6.35 -16.60
C ASP A 88 -8.33 6.90 -17.72
N ALA A 89 -7.77 7.75 -18.59
CA ALA A 89 -8.48 8.33 -19.72
C ALA A 89 -8.90 7.27 -20.76
N TYR A 90 -8.04 6.29 -21.03
CA TYR A 90 -8.35 5.18 -21.95
C TYR A 90 -9.43 4.25 -21.37
N GLY A 91 -9.39 4.01 -20.06
CA GLY A 91 -10.20 3.02 -19.36
C GLY A 91 -11.59 3.48 -18.93
N ALA A 92 -12.14 4.58 -19.46
CA ALA A 92 -13.42 5.18 -19.03
C ALA A 92 -14.53 4.15 -18.78
N GLY A 93 -14.66 3.71 -17.51
CA GLY A 93 -15.50 2.62 -17.03
C GLY A 93 -14.87 1.72 -15.93
N GLY A 94 -13.54 1.70 -15.76
CA GLY A 94 -12.81 0.90 -14.77
C GLY A 94 -12.31 1.66 -13.53
N GLN A 95 -11.69 0.93 -12.58
CA GLN A 95 -11.14 1.47 -11.32
C GLN A 95 -10.12 2.59 -11.57
N ALA A 96 -10.29 3.75 -10.92
CA ALA A 96 -9.42 4.92 -11.05
C ALA A 96 -8.07 4.70 -10.35
N TRP A 97 -6.98 5.08 -11.02
CA TRP A 97 -5.60 4.86 -10.55
C TRP A 97 -5.03 6.02 -9.70
N GLY A 98 -5.78 7.12 -9.58
CA GLY A 98 -5.67 8.08 -8.47
C GLY A 98 -4.36 8.88 -8.41
N VAL A 99 -3.77 9.20 -9.56
CA VAL A 99 -2.65 10.16 -9.68
C VAL A 99 -3.10 11.61 -9.66
#